data_AF-A0A815MH22-F1
#
_entry.id   AF-A0A815MH22-F1
#
_cell.length_a   1.000
_cell.length_b   1.000
_cell.length_c   1.000
_cell.angle_alpha   90.00
_cell.angle_beta   90.00
_cell.angle_gamma   90.00
#
_symmetry.space_group_name_H-M   'P 1'
#
loop_
_entity.id
_entity.type
_entity.pdbx_description
1 polymer ?
#
loop_
_entity_poly.entity_id
_entity_poly.type
_entity_poly.pdbx_seq_one_letter_code
_entity_poly.pdbx_strand_id
1 'polypeptide(L)'
;MYHYASTYNYLNSIFVAQLKKHYPDTQLFWVIKQSIDYLPYCSNINDPLEQRRHLDDTVNQMYTDGVTFNEIYTNTVVTEFILTSSSTAVDVKLESTTSRHLRNIDHVIVNTGLQPDRSLYANLNVHECPLTKGPIALAAKLLSSTNNDCLNQISHGTSSLMTTENNFFIVGNKSYGSHKNFLMKIGFEQVDLVFQIINNSRKVSTKVLESCTPVYDA
;
A
#
# COMPACT_ATOMS: atom_id res chain seq x y z
N MET A 1 26.60 -13.13 -9.88
CA MET A 1 25.31 -13.63 -10.39
C MET A 1 24.27 -13.09 -9.43
N TYR A 2 23.15 -12.56 -9.92
CA TYR A 2 22.14 -11.92 -9.06
C TYR A 2 20.82 -12.64 -9.32
N HIS A 3 20.08 -12.92 -8.26
CA HIS A 3 18.77 -13.55 -8.32
C HIS A 3 17.75 -12.66 -7.59
N TYR A 4 16.52 -12.56 -8.12
CA TYR A 4 15.48 -11.62 -7.69
C TYR A 4 14.11 -12.32 -7.56
N ALA A 5 13.24 -11.87 -6.65
CA ALA A 5 11.82 -12.21 -6.55
C ALA A 5 11.05 -10.96 -6.06
N SER A 6 9.80 -10.70 -6.48
CA SER A 6 8.99 -9.56 -6.00
C SER A 6 7.48 -9.80 -6.03
N THR A 7 6.69 -8.91 -5.43
CA THR A 7 5.22 -8.87 -5.50
C THR A 7 4.77 -7.52 -6.09
N TYR A 8 3.70 -7.57 -6.87
CA TYR A 8 3.36 -6.69 -8.00
C TYR A 8 3.19 -5.18 -7.68
N ASN A 9 4.11 -4.34 -8.18
CA ASN A 9 3.97 -2.89 -8.40
C ASN A 9 4.72 -2.55 -9.71
N TYR A 10 4.16 -1.73 -10.60
CA TYR A 10 4.79 -1.31 -11.87
C TYR A 10 6.24 -0.84 -11.72
N LEU A 11 6.54 -0.17 -10.62
CA LEU A 11 7.87 0.34 -10.27
C LEU A 11 8.91 -0.79 -10.14
N ASN A 12 8.50 -1.99 -9.75
CA ASN A 12 9.41 -3.12 -9.57
C ASN A 12 9.87 -3.68 -10.92
N SER A 13 8.96 -3.75 -11.90
CA SER A 13 9.30 -4.18 -13.27
C SER A 13 10.31 -3.23 -13.91
N ILE A 14 10.18 -1.93 -13.65
CA ILE A 14 11.12 -0.91 -14.12
C ILE A 14 12.50 -1.09 -13.49
N PHE A 15 12.55 -1.29 -12.16
CA PHE A 15 13.80 -1.55 -11.46
C PHE A 15 14.50 -2.81 -11.99
N VAL A 16 13.75 -3.88 -12.21
CA VAL A 16 14.26 -5.15 -12.75
C VAL A 16 14.85 -4.97 -14.15
N ALA A 17 14.21 -4.20 -15.02
CA ALA A 17 14.72 -3.91 -16.35
C ALA A 17 16.02 -3.11 -16.32
N GLN A 18 16.11 -2.10 -15.44
CA GLN A 18 17.36 -1.38 -15.22
C GLN A 18 18.47 -2.30 -14.72
N LEU A 19 18.15 -3.21 -13.78
CA LEU A 19 19.11 -4.20 -13.27
C LEU A 19 19.64 -5.10 -14.39
N LYS A 20 18.76 -5.64 -15.24
CA LYS A 20 19.15 -6.48 -16.39
C LYS A 20 19.98 -5.73 -17.42
N LYS A 21 19.73 -4.43 -17.64
CA LYS A 21 20.52 -3.61 -18.55
C LYS A 21 21.97 -3.44 -18.07
N HIS A 22 22.17 -3.26 -16.76
CA HIS A 22 23.50 -3.12 -16.18
C HIS A 22 24.20 -4.46 -15.91
N TYR A 23 23.43 -5.52 -15.64
CA TYR A 23 23.92 -6.86 -15.33
C TYR A 23 23.14 -7.92 -16.11
N PRO A 24 23.46 -8.13 -17.41
CA PRO A 24 22.68 -9.00 -18.30
C PRO A 24 22.54 -10.45 -17.82
N ASP A 25 23.57 -10.96 -17.14
CA ASP A 25 23.64 -12.34 -16.65
C ASP A 25 22.82 -12.59 -15.37
N THR A 26 22.19 -11.55 -14.81
CA THR A 26 21.28 -11.66 -13.67
C THR A 26 20.13 -12.59 -14.02
N GLN A 27 19.82 -13.58 -13.20
CA GLN A 27 18.63 -14.40 -13.39
C GLN A 27 17.49 -13.82 -12.56
N LEU A 28 16.29 -13.78 -13.11
CA LEU A 28 15.14 -13.14 -12.48
C LEU A 28 14.04 -14.17 -12.29
N PHE A 29 13.62 -14.35 -11.06
CA PHE A 29 12.47 -15.18 -10.73
C PHE A 29 11.34 -14.27 -10.24
N TRP A 30 10.10 -14.69 -10.44
CA TRP A 30 8.97 -13.92 -9.92
C TRP A 30 8.00 -14.86 -9.22
N VAL A 31 7.71 -14.61 -7.94
CA VAL A 31 6.75 -15.39 -7.17
C VAL A 31 5.57 -14.53 -6.79
N ILE A 32 4.38 -14.91 -7.22
CA ILE A 32 3.13 -14.21 -6.94
C ILE A 32 2.05 -15.16 -6.43
N LYS A 33 1.30 -14.68 -5.43
CA LYS A 33 0.24 -15.45 -4.77
C LYS A 33 -1.00 -15.60 -5.67
N GLN A 34 -1.22 -14.68 -6.60
CA GLN A 34 -2.36 -14.68 -7.50
C GLN A 34 -2.04 -15.40 -8.82
N SER A 35 -3.07 -15.80 -9.56
CA SER A 35 -2.96 -16.08 -10.98
C SER A 35 -2.69 -14.79 -11.76
N ILE A 36 -2.00 -14.90 -12.88
CA ILE A 36 -1.89 -13.82 -13.86
C ILE A 36 -2.47 -14.32 -15.17
N ASP A 37 -3.34 -13.54 -15.79
CA ASP A 37 -4.03 -13.95 -17.00
C ASP A 37 -3.19 -13.69 -18.27
N TYR A 38 -2.30 -12.70 -18.25
CA TYR A 38 -1.38 -12.41 -19.37
C TYR A 38 -0.18 -11.54 -18.96
N LEU A 39 0.96 -11.84 -19.58
CA LEU A 39 2.13 -10.98 -19.73
C LEU A 39 2.54 -11.01 -21.22
N PRO A 40 2.89 -9.87 -21.86
CA PRO A 40 2.88 -8.50 -21.35
C PRO A 40 1.45 -7.97 -21.09
N TYR A 41 1.33 -6.84 -20.40
CA TYR A 41 0.03 -6.31 -19.98
C TYR A 41 -0.76 -5.74 -21.16
N CYS A 42 -2.06 -6.01 -21.22
CA CYS A 42 -3.00 -5.21 -22.01
C CYS A 42 -3.02 -3.77 -21.48
N SER A 43 -2.28 -2.88 -22.12
CA SER A 43 -2.32 -1.44 -21.86
C SER A 43 -3.76 -0.94 -22.01
N ASN A 44 -4.35 -0.39 -20.95
CA ASN A 44 -5.68 0.20 -21.03
C ASN A 44 -5.59 1.59 -21.66
N ILE A 45 -5.79 1.67 -22.98
CA ILE A 45 -5.72 2.93 -23.73
C ILE A 45 -6.67 4.02 -23.18
N ASN A 46 -7.79 3.60 -22.59
CA ASN A 46 -8.83 4.49 -22.03
C ASN A 46 -8.62 4.81 -20.55
N ASP A 47 -7.49 4.44 -19.95
CA ASP A 47 -7.20 4.79 -18.56
C ASP A 47 -7.05 6.31 -18.41
N PRO A 48 -7.87 6.98 -17.57
CA PRO A 48 -7.81 8.43 -17.40
C PRO A 48 -6.55 8.92 -16.68
N LEU A 49 -5.75 8.04 -16.07
CA LEU A 49 -4.48 8.38 -15.46
C LEU A 49 -3.32 8.18 -16.44
N GLU A 50 -2.92 9.26 -17.11
CA GLU A 50 -1.83 9.24 -18.09
C GLU A 50 -0.54 8.62 -17.55
N GLN A 51 -0.16 8.96 -16.32
CA GLN A 51 1.06 8.42 -15.70
C GLN A 51 0.96 6.91 -15.43
N ARG A 52 -0.24 6.37 -15.17
CA ARG A 52 -0.44 4.92 -15.01
C ARG A 52 -0.32 4.21 -16.36
N ARG A 53 -0.89 4.79 -17.43
CA ARG A 53 -0.66 4.30 -18.80
C ARG A 53 0.82 4.30 -19.18
N HIS A 54 1.53 5.39 -18.90
CA HIS A 54 2.96 5.47 -19.19
C HIS A 54 3.74 4.37 -18.48
N LEU A 55 3.34 3.97 -17.26
CA LEU A 55 3.93 2.82 -16.57
C LEU A 55 3.61 1.48 -17.27
N ASP A 56 2.37 1.25 -17.70
CA ASP A 56 2.00 0.08 -18.49
C ASP A 56 2.86 -0.02 -19.77
N ASP A 57 2.94 1.08 -20.53
CA ASP A 57 3.70 1.18 -21.77
C ASP A 57 5.20 0.95 -21.52
N THR A 58 5.75 1.53 -20.45
CA THR A 58 7.14 1.34 -20.05
C THR A 58 7.43 -0.14 -19.77
N VAL A 59 6.55 -0.83 -19.04
CA VAL A 59 6.74 -2.24 -18.72
C VAL A 59 6.58 -3.13 -19.97
N ASN A 60 5.63 -2.81 -20.84
CA ASN A 60 5.45 -3.53 -22.11
C ASN A 60 6.63 -3.35 -23.07
N GLN A 61 7.20 -2.14 -23.11
CA GLN A 61 8.43 -1.88 -23.87
C GLN A 61 9.59 -2.73 -23.34
N MET A 62 9.71 -2.91 -22.03
CA MET A 62 10.76 -3.76 -21.44
C MET A 62 10.69 -5.21 -21.91
N TYR A 63 9.48 -5.78 -21.99
CA TYR A 63 9.29 -7.12 -22.56
C TYR A 63 9.68 -7.17 -24.04
N THR A 64 9.37 -6.11 -24.79
CA THR A 64 9.75 -5.98 -26.21
C THR A 64 11.26 -5.86 -26.40
N ASP A 65 11.94 -5.17 -25.47
CA ASP A 65 13.40 -5.00 -25.43
C ASP A 65 14.14 -6.27 -24.92
N GLY A 66 13.41 -7.35 -24.67
CA GLY A 66 13.98 -8.66 -24.30
C GLY A 66 14.27 -8.83 -22.80
N VAL A 67 13.82 -7.91 -21.94
CA VAL A 67 13.87 -8.11 -20.48
C VAL A 67 12.80 -9.11 -20.09
N THR A 68 13.22 -10.33 -19.76
CA THR A 68 12.32 -11.42 -19.36
C THR A 68 12.69 -11.99 -18.00
N PHE A 69 11.68 -12.52 -17.31
CA PHE A 69 11.88 -13.38 -16.15
C PHE A 69 12.28 -14.78 -16.61
N ASN A 70 13.22 -15.40 -15.92
CA ASN A 70 13.61 -16.80 -16.14
C ASN A 70 12.45 -17.74 -15.81
N GLU A 71 11.75 -17.48 -14.70
CA GLU A 71 10.53 -18.21 -14.34
C GLU A 71 9.57 -17.31 -13.54
N ILE A 72 8.27 -17.51 -13.77
CA ILE A 72 7.19 -16.83 -13.04
C ILE A 72 6.32 -17.90 -12.36
N TYR A 73 6.37 -17.93 -11.05
CA TYR A 73 5.59 -18.80 -10.18
C TYR A 73 4.31 -18.09 -9.76
N THR A 74 3.19 -18.47 -10.38
CA THR A 74 1.85 -17.98 -10.04
C THR A 74 1.16 -18.89 -9.04
N ASN A 75 0.10 -18.42 -8.38
CA ASN A 75 -0.61 -19.19 -7.34
C ASN A 75 0.35 -19.81 -6.30
N THR A 76 1.45 -19.10 -6.01
CA THR A 76 2.56 -19.62 -5.23
C THR A 76 2.83 -18.69 -4.06
N VAL A 77 3.06 -19.27 -2.88
CA VAL A 77 3.47 -18.52 -1.68
C VAL A 77 4.88 -18.93 -1.28
N VAL A 78 5.65 -17.95 -0.80
CA VAL A 78 6.92 -18.22 -0.13
C VAL A 78 6.60 -18.61 1.31
N THR A 79 7.05 -19.78 1.73
CA THR A 79 6.80 -20.30 3.09
C THR A 79 8.01 -20.19 3.99
N GLU A 80 9.22 -20.19 3.42
CA GLU A 80 10.45 -20.24 4.20
C GLU A 80 11.62 -19.59 3.44
N PHE A 81 12.45 -18.86 4.20
CA PHE A 81 13.77 -18.42 3.79
C PHE A 81 14.80 -19.17 4.61
N ILE A 82 15.64 -19.96 3.95
CA ILE A 82 16.64 -20.81 4.59
C ILE A 82 18.00 -20.19 4.33
N LEU A 83 18.64 -19.69 5.39
CA LEU A 83 20.01 -19.17 5.30
C LEU A 83 20.99 -20.33 5.18
N THR A 84 21.89 -20.27 4.20
CA THR A 84 22.92 -21.28 4.03
C THR A 84 24.13 -20.98 4.92
N SER A 85 24.73 -22.00 5.53
CA SER A 85 25.70 -21.88 6.63
C SER A 85 27.02 -21.18 6.26
N SER A 86 27.29 -20.99 4.97
CA SER A 86 28.58 -20.52 4.45
C SER A 86 28.47 -19.43 3.38
N SER A 87 27.26 -18.95 3.06
CA SER A 87 27.09 -17.94 2.01
C SER A 87 26.05 -16.89 2.38
N THR A 88 26.12 -15.73 1.73
CA THR A 88 25.06 -14.71 1.75
C THR A 88 23.82 -15.13 0.96
N ALA A 89 23.86 -16.29 0.29
CA ALA A 89 22.75 -16.79 -0.50
C ALA A 89 21.68 -17.47 0.36
N VAL A 90 20.44 -17.33 -0.08
CA VAL A 90 19.23 -17.80 0.59
C VAL A 90 18.57 -18.86 -0.28
N ASP A 91 18.16 -19.95 0.35
CA ASP A 91 17.26 -20.92 -0.26
C ASP A 91 15.81 -20.48 0.01
N VAL A 92 14.95 -20.48 -1.01
CA VAL A 92 13.56 -20.03 -0.89
C VAL A 92 12.62 -21.20 -1.14
N LYS A 93 11.81 -21.54 -0.14
CA LYS A 93 10.79 -22.58 -0.25
C LYS A 93 9.48 -21.98 -0.77
N LEU A 94 8.98 -22.59 -1.83
CA LEU A 94 7.76 -22.19 -2.52
C LEU A 94 6.70 -23.27 -2.34
N GLU A 95 5.49 -22.86 -2.01
CA GLU A 95 4.32 -23.72 -1.91
C GLU A 95 3.27 -23.32 -2.96
N SER A 96 2.85 -24.29 -3.75
CA SER A 96 1.80 -24.20 -4.77
C SER A 96 1.04 -25.55 -4.81
N THR A 97 0.48 -25.96 -5.95
CA THR A 97 0.05 -27.37 -6.14
C THR A 97 1.20 -28.37 -5.95
N THR A 98 2.44 -27.92 -6.13
CA THR A 98 3.67 -28.67 -5.84
C THR A 98 4.61 -27.83 -4.97
N SER A 99 5.28 -28.47 -4.01
CA SER A 99 6.37 -27.83 -3.26
C SER A 99 7.59 -27.69 -4.17
N ARG A 100 8.19 -26.51 -4.22
CA ARG A 100 9.40 -26.21 -4.99
C ARG A 100 10.42 -25.48 -4.14
N HIS A 101 11.67 -25.56 -4.52
CA HIS A 101 12.76 -24.86 -3.84
C HIS A 101 13.61 -24.13 -4.86
N LEU A 102 13.70 -22.80 -4.69
CA LEU A 102 14.73 -22.01 -5.32
C LEU A 102 15.99 -22.09 -4.47
N ARG A 103 17.13 -22.32 -5.11
CA ARG A 103 18.42 -22.54 -4.44
C ARG A 103 19.39 -21.42 -4.75
N ASN A 104 20.24 -21.10 -3.79
CA ASN A 104 21.35 -20.15 -3.96
C ASN A 104 20.88 -18.77 -4.50
N ILE A 105 19.83 -18.22 -3.92
CA ILE A 105 19.30 -16.90 -4.28
C ILE A 105 20.12 -15.81 -3.58
N ASP A 106 20.82 -14.98 -4.35
CA ASP A 106 21.69 -13.92 -3.79
C ASP A 106 20.90 -12.82 -3.08
N HIS A 107 19.74 -12.43 -3.63
CA HIS A 107 18.90 -11.37 -3.09
C HIS A 107 17.42 -11.72 -3.16
N VAL A 108 16.68 -11.35 -2.12
CA VAL A 108 15.22 -11.46 -2.09
C VAL A 108 14.64 -10.08 -1.89
N ILE A 109 13.71 -9.67 -2.75
CA ILE A 109 13.03 -8.37 -2.67
C ILE A 109 11.56 -8.59 -2.30
N VAL A 110 11.19 -8.26 -1.07
CA VAL A 110 9.86 -8.56 -0.54
C VAL A 110 8.94 -7.36 -0.71
N ASN A 111 7.99 -7.45 -1.65
CA ASN A 111 7.12 -6.32 -2.00
C ASN A 111 5.66 -6.58 -1.58
N THR A 112 5.47 -7.04 -0.35
CA THR A 112 4.19 -7.55 0.18
C THR A 112 3.24 -6.45 0.68
N GLY A 113 3.49 -5.19 0.31
CA GLY A 113 2.70 -4.03 0.70
C GLY A 113 3.29 -3.27 1.88
N LEU A 114 2.48 -2.41 2.50
CA LEU A 114 2.87 -1.54 3.59
C LEU A 114 1.92 -1.71 4.77
N GLN A 115 2.43 -1.46 5.97
CA GLN A 115 1.65 -1.36 7.19
C GLN A 115 1.93 0.02 7.83
N PRO A 116 0.93 0.68 8.44
CA PRO A 116 1.16 1.97 9.09
C PRO A 116 2.12 1.80 10.28
N ASP A 117 3.07 2.72 10.42
CA ASP A 117 3.86 2.86 11.63
C ASP A 117 3.02 3.53 12.74
N ARG A 118 2.75 2.79 13.81
CA ARG A 118 1.84 3.22 14.88
C ARG A 118 2.56 3.82 16.09
N SER A 119 3.90 3.89 16.05
CA SER A 119 4.73 4.31 17.19
C SER A 119 4.28 5.64 17.80
N LEU A 120 3.92 6.62 16.95
CA LEU A 120 3.49 7.95 17.37
C LEU A 120 2.23 7.96 18.26
N TYR A 121 1.32 7.01 18.04
CA TYR A 121 0.00 7.02 18.70
C TYR A 121 -0.32 5.71 19.44
N ALA A 122 0.69 4.85 19.63
CA ALA A 122 0.53 3.56 20.28
C ALA A 122 0.02 3.65 21.73
N ASN A 123 0.26 4.78 22.40
CA ASN A 123 -0.19 5.06 23.77
C ASN A 123 -1.40 6.01 23.83
N LEU A 124 -1.97 6.38 22.69
CA LEU A 124 -3.19 7.18 22.62
C LEU A 124 -4.40 6.25 22.54
N ASN A 125 -5.58 6.76 22.93
CA ASN A 125 -6.82 5.98 22.88
C ASN A 125 -7.37 5.96 21.45
N VAL A 126 -6.63 5.42 20.49
CA VAL A 126 -7.05 5.29 19.08
C VAL A 126 -7.55 3.87 18.82
N HIS A 127 -8.83 3.73 18.49
CA HIS A 127 -9.41 2.45 18.08
C HIS A 127 -9.02 2.10 16.63
N GLU A 128 -8.38 0.96 16.45
CA GLU A 128 -7.90 0.48 15.15
C GLU A 128 -8.73 -0.71 14.63
N CYS A 129 -8.85 -0.82 13.32
CA CYS A 129 -9.32 -2.04 12.68
C CYS A 129 -8.31 -3.19 12.90
N PRO A 130 -8.72 -4.36 13.41
CA PRO A 130 -7.80 -5.47 13.65
C PRO A 130 -7.16 -6.00 12.36
N LEU A 131 -7.86 -5.90 11.23
CA LEU A 131 -7.40 -6.37 9.92
C LEU A 131 -6.42 -5.42 9.26
N THR A 132 -6.75 -4.12 9.24
CA THR A 132 -5.99 -3.15 8.43
C THR A 132 -5.07 -2.26 9.24
N LYS A 133 -5.24 -2.23 10.57
CA LYS A 133 -4.52 -1.35 11.49
C LYS A 133 -4.71 0.15 11.21
N GLY A 134 -5.71 0.52 10.42
CA GLY A 134 -6.14 1.92 10.26
C GLY A 134 -7.19 2.31 11.31
N PRO A 135 -7.50 3.61 11.47
CA PRO A 135 -8.58 4.09 12.34
C PRO A 135 -9.91 3.42 12.00
N ILE A 136 -10.61 2.92 13.02
CA ILE A 136 -11.78 2.05 12.84
C ILE A 136 -12.90 2.72 12.03
N ALA A 137 -13.12 4.03 12.22
CA ALA A 137 -14.19 4.78 11.55
C ALA A 137 -14.00 4.84 10.03
N LEU A 138 -12.77 5.06 9.55
CA LEU A 138 -12.46 5.03 8.13
C LEU A 138 -12.41 3.59 7.60
N ALA A 139 -11.76 2.68 8.34
CA ALA A 139 -11.62 1.29 7.94
C ALA A 139 -12.98 0.60 7.71
N ALA A 140 -13.97 0.87 8.57
CA ALA A 140 -15.33 0.34 8.38
C ALA A 140 -15.95 0.78 7.05
N LYS A 141 -15.76 2.05 6.66
CA LYS A 141 -16.28 2.58 5.38
C LYS A 141 -15.54 1.98 4.18
N LEU A 142 -14.22 1.85 4.27
CA LEU A 142 -13.40 1.22 3.23
C LEU A 142 -13.77 -0.26 3.03
N LEU A 143 -13.98 -1.01 4.12
CA LEU A 143 -14.37 -2.43 4.07
C LEU A 143 -15.81 -2.63 3.58
N SER A 144 -16.69 -1.64 3.77
CA SER A 144 -18.07 -1.69 3.25
C SER A 144 -18.19 -1.30 1.78
N SER A 145 -17.15 -0.71 1.19
CA SER A 145 -17.15 -0.32 -0.22
C SER A 145 -16.96 -1.56 -1.11
N THR A 146 -17.86 -1.74 -2.06
CA THR A 146 -17.72 -2.74 -3.13
C THR A 146 -16.97 -2.19 -4.35
N ASN A 147 -16.62 -0.89 -4.34
CA ASN A 147 -15.96 -0.25 -5.45
C ASN A 147 -14.44 -0.49 -5.41
N ASN A 148 -13.99 -1.44 -6.23
CA ASN A 148 -12.58 -1.76 -6.42
C ASN A 148 -11.87 -0.84 -7.42
N ASP A 149 -12.61 0.07 -8.07
CA ASP A 149 -12.00 1.05 -8.95
C ASP A 149 -11.35 2.16 -8.12
N CYS A 150 -10.02 2.22 -8.19
CA CYS A 150 -9.22 3.23 -7.54
C CYS A 150 -9.57 4.65 -8.03
N LEU A 151 -10.11 4.82 -9.24
CA LEU A 151 -10.42 6.12 -9.82
C LEU A 151 -11.72 6.74 -9.29
N ASN A 152 -12.62 5.90 -8.79
CA ASN A 152 -13.93 6.29 -8.28
C ASN A 152 -13.96 6.35 -6.74
N GLN A 153 -12.80 6.42 -6.11
CA GLN A 153 -12.70 6.60 -4.65
C GLN A 153 -13.17 8.00 -4.27
N ILE A 154 -13.96 8.07 -3.19
CA ILE A 154 -14.49 9.32 -2.65
C ILE A 154 -14.00 9.53 -1.23
N SER A 155 -13.90 10.78 -0.81
CA SER A 155 -13.71 11.08 0.60
C SER A 155 -14.93 10.67 1.41
N HIS A 156 -14.69 10.10 2.58
CA HIS A 156 -15.73 9.56 3.45
C HIS A 156 -16.24 10.57 4.50
N GLY A 157 -15.96 11.86 4.31
CA GLY A 157 -16.41 12.97 5.15
C GLY A 157 -15.76 13.02 6.54
N THR A 158 -16.07 14.08 7.29
CA THR A 158 -15.45 14.39 8.60
C THR A 158 -15.56 13.26 9.61
N SER A 159 -16.71 12.57 9.66
CA SER A 159 -16.93 11.46 10.61
C SER A 159 -15.98 10.29 10.42
N SER A 160 -15.42 10.11 9.21
CA SER A 160 -14.42 9.07 8.95
C SER A 160 -13.04 9.39 9.54
N LEU A 161 -12.77 10.67 9.81
CA LEU A 161 -11.47 11.15 10.31
C LEU A 161 -11.44 11.27 11.83
N MET A 162 -12.59 11.14 12.48
CA MET A 162 -12.68 11.14 13.93
C MET A 162 -12.04 9.87 14.48
N THR A 163 -11.19 10.03 15.48
CA THR A 163 -10.67 8.92 16.29
C THR A 163 -11.31 8.98 17.67
N THR A 164 -11.14 7.91 18.44
CA THR A 164 -11.55 7.87 19.87
C THR A 164 -10.66 8.74 20.76
N GLU A 165 -9.49 9.16 20.26
CA GLU A 165 -8.64 10.15 20.92
C GLU A 165 -9.08 11.55 20.48
N ASN A 166 -9.42 12.41 21.44
CA ASN A 166 -10.00 13.70 21.13
C ASN A 166 -8.95 14.65 20.50
N ASN A 167 -9.37 15.41 19.49
CA ASN A 167 -8.50 16.33 18.73
C ASN A 167 -7.25 15.67 18.11
N PHE A 168 -7.25 14.34 17.95
CA PHE A 168 -6.20 13.60 17.28
C PHE A 168 -6.74 13.00 15.98
N PHE A 169 -6.05 13.31 14.87
CA PHE A 169 -6.47 12.93 13.52
C PHE A 169 -5.33 12.18 12.83
N ILE A 170 -5.67 11.09 12.15
CA ILE A 170 -4.75 10.36 11.28
C ILE A 170 -5.26 10.57 9.86
N VAL A 171 -4.43 11.17 9.01
CA VAL A 171 -4.74 11.48 7.61
C VAL A 171 -3.67 10.93 6.67
N GLY A 172 -3.94 11.00 5.37
CA GLY A 172 -3.09 10.49 4.31
C GLY A 172 -3.06 8.96 4.30
N ASN A 173 -1.99 8.40 3.72
CA ASN A 173 -1.86 6.95 3.55
C ASN A 173 -1.93 6.18 4.88
N LYS A 174 -1.48 6.81 5.97
CA LYS A 174 -1.51 6.22 7.32
C LYS A 174 -2.93 5.92 7.80
N SER A 175 -3.92 6.74 7.42
CA SER A 175 -5.32 6.54 7.78
C SER A 175 -5.95 5.35 7.07
N TYR A 176 -5.37 4.90 5.96
CA TYR A 176 -5.85 3.73 5.21
C TYR A 176 -5.32 2.41 5.78
N GLY A 177 -4.39 2.44 6.73
CA GLY A 177 -3.78 1.23 7.25
C GLY A 177 -3.07 0.45 6.16
N SER A 178 -3.35 -0.86 6.04
CA SER A 178 -2.83 -1.72 4.97
C SER A 178 -3.72 -1.75 3.70
N HIS A 179 -4.77 -0.91 3.63
CA HIS A 179 -5.55 -0.78 2.40
C HIS A 179 -4.72 -0.17 1.26
N LYS A 180 -4.92 -0.66 0.05
CA LYS A 180 -4.09 -0.34 -1.13
C LYS A 180 -4.67 0.77 -2.02
N ASN A 181 -5.89 1.22 -1.74
CA ASN A 181 -6.66 2.14 -2.58
C ASN A 181 -6.51 3.62 -2.16
N PHE A 182 -5.46 3.97 -1.43
CA PHE A 182 -5.20 5.36 -1.09
C PHE A 182 -4.80 6.16 -2.34
N LEU A 183 -5.41 7.33 -2.51
CA LEU A 183 -5.00 8.32 -3.50
C LEU A 183 -4.59 9.62 -2.81
N MET A 184 -3.53 10.26 -3.32
CA MET A 184 -3.02 11.53 -2.79
C MET A 184 -4.07 12.65 -2.83
N LYS A 185 -4.93 12.67 -3.86
CA LYS A 185 -6.11 13.55 -3.94
C LYS A 185 -7.00 13.42 -2.70
N ILE A 186 -7.33 12.19 -2.30
CA ILE A 186 -8.14 11.93 -1.10
C ILE A 186 -7.40 12.38 0.15
N GLY A 187 -6.08 12.16 0.23
CA GLY A 187 -5.25 12.66 1.32
C GLY A 187 -5.34 14.19 1.50
N PHE A 188 -5.34 14.96 0.42
CA PHE A 188 -5.53 16.41 0.48
C PHE A 188 -6.94 16.79 0.95
N GLU A 189 -7.98 16.12 0.44
CA GLU A 189 -9.36 16.34 0.90
C GLU A 189 -9.52 16.02 2.39
N GLN A 190 -8.83 15.00 2.92
CA GLN A 190 -8.83 14.70 4.35
C GLN A 190 -8.25 15.86 5.18
N VAL A 191 -7.19 16.50 4.71
CA VAL A 191 -6.59 17.66 5.38
C VAL A 191 -7.59 18.82 5.46
N ASP A 192 -8.28 19.12 4.36
CA ASP A 192 -9.31 20.16 4.34
C ASP A 192 -10.45 19.87 5.32
N LEU A 193 -10.89 18.60 5.39
CA LEU A 193 -11.90 18.15 6.34
C LEU A 193 -11.44 18.30 7.80
N VAL A 194 -10.17 18.00 8.11
CA VAL A 194 -9.61 18.23 9.45
C VAL A 194 -9.65 19.72 9.81
N PHE A 195 -9.25 20.61 8.89
CA PHE A 195 -9.34 22.04 9.14
C PHE A 195 -10.78 22.51 9.36
N GLN A 196 -11.75 21.95 8.64
CA GLN A 196 -13.18 22.22 8.89
C GLN A 196 -13.61 21.80 10.30
N ILE A 197 -13.20 20.61 10.76
CA ILE A 197 -13.48 20.11 12.11
C ILE A 197 -12.90 21.09 13.15
N ILE A 198 -11.62 21.43 13.03
CA ILE A 198 -10.92 22.31 13.97
C ILE A 198 -11.58 23.70 14.03
N ASN A 199 -11.92 24.28 12.87
CA ASN A 199 -12.56 25.60 12.82
C ASN A 199 -13.96 25.60 13.43
N ASN A 200 -14.73 24.53 13.22
CA ASN A 200 -16.06 24.40 13.81
C ASN A 200 -15.99 24.23 15.34
N SER A 201 -15.04 23.44 15.85
CA SER A 201 -14.82 23.29 17.28
C SER A 201 -14.48 24.62 17.96
N ARG A 202 -13.61 25.45 17.34
CA ARG A 202 -13.29 26.80 17.84
C ARG A 202 -14.54 27.69 17.95
N LYS A 203 -15.36 27.72 16.90
CA LYS A 203 -16.61 28.54 16.89
C LYS A 203 -17.58 28.11 18.00
N VAL A 204 -17.70 26.82 18.26
CA VAL A 204 -18.54 26.30 19.35
C VAL A 204 -17.98 26.73 20.70
N SER A 205 -16.67 26.59 20.94
CA SER A 205 -16.05 27.04 22.18
C SER A 205 -16.24 28.54 22.43
N THR A 206 -16.12 29.39 21.40
CA THR A 206 -16.38 30.83 21.52
C THR A 206 -17.82 31.13 21.94
N LYS A 207 -18.82 30.46 21.32
CA LYS A 207 -20.23 30.63 21.70
C LYS A 207 -20.52 30.19 23.14
N VAL A 208 -19.91 29.10 23.60
CA VAL A 208 -20.08 28.62 24.98
C VAL A 208 -19.55 29.66 25.97
N LEU A 209 -18.37 30.23 25.71
CA LEU A 209 -17.79 31.27 26.55
C LEU A 209 -18.63 32.56 26.57
N GLU A 210 -19.25 32.95 25.46
CA GLU A 210 -20.17 34.09 25.39
C GLU A 210 -21.49 33.86 26.15
N SER A 211 -21.88 32.60 26.37
CA SER A 211 -23.13 32.23 27.06
C SER A 211 -22.99 31.98 28.56
N CYS A 212 -21.77 31.95 29.10
CA CYS A 212 -21.55 31.80 30.54
C CYS A 212 -21.66 33.15 31.26
N THR A 213 -22.83 33.47 31.81
CA THR A 213 -22.94 34.53 32.83
C THR A 213 -22.36 34.03 34.15
N PRO A 214 -21.47 34.77 34.83
CA PRO A 214 -20.96 34.34 36.12
C PRO A 214 -22.10 34.34 37.14
N VAL A 215 -22.36 33.17 37.72
CA VAL A 215 -23.20 33.04 38.91
C VAL A 215 -22.34 33.49 40.08
N TYR A 216 -22.45 34.77 40.45
CA TYR A 216 -22.01 35.22 41.77
C TYR A 216 -23.16 35.01 42.73
N ASP A 217 -23.07 33.98 43.57
CA ASP A 217 -23.92 33.85 44.75
C ASP A 217 -23.55 34.98 45.74
N ALA A 218 -24.56 35.71 46.21
CA ALA A 218 -24.45 36.85 47.12
C ALA A 218 -24.23 36.43 48.58
#